data_AF-A0A2W7IM52-F1
#
_entry.id   AF-A0A2W7IM52-F1
#
_cell.length_a   1.000
_cell.length_b   1.000
_cell.length_c   1.000
_cell.angle_alpha   90.00
_cell.angle_beta   90.00
_cell.angle_gamma   90.00
#
_symmetry.space_group_name_H-M   'P 1'
#
loop_
_entity.id
_entity.type
_entity.pdbx_description
1 polymer ?
#
loop_
_entity_poly.entity_id
_entity_poly.type
_entity_poly.pdbx_seq_one_letter_code
_entity_poly.pdbx_strand_id
1 'polypeptide(L)'
;MSTFVSPTGSNPNTPSPSTTAFDAKLDIAKSSKTIADYMRQNGKQAITKEQVAQLANDTSGKVPSDVVEAARYMQRHPDVFTAIETHDVAGADDLSGVWNFDWAASGGLKGTPTDAIARMQDTFDYAIAKSAQITEITTASKAELDSTKQRPSN
;
A
#
# COMPACT_ATOMS: atom_id res chain seq x y z
N MET A 1 -14.20 44.60 37.30
CA MET A 1 -13.39 44.22 36.12
C MET A 1 -13.33 42.71 36.09
N SER A 2 -14.01 42.08 35.14
CA SER A 2 -14.02 40.62 34.96
C SER A 2 -13.59 40.33 33.53
N THR A 3 -12.45 39.67 33.37
CA THR A 3 -11.93 39.24 32.07
C THR A 3 -12.55 37.91 31.68
N PHE A 4 -13.40 37.92 30.66
CA PHE A 4 -13.77 36.73 29.91
C PHE A 4 -12.59 36.33 29.01
N VAL A 5 -12.07 35.12 29.19
CA VAL A 5 -11.26 34.45 28.17
C VAL A 5 -12.20 33.67 27.25
N SER A 6 -12.15 33.99 25.95
CA SER A 6 -12.87 33.23 24.92
C SER A 6 -12.04 32.01 24.55
N PRO A 7 -12.58 30.78 24.55
CA PRO A 7 -11.94 29.65 23.94
C PRO A 7 -12.07 29.78 22.41
N THR A 8 -10.93 29.91 21.74
CA THR A 8 -10.86 29.96 20.29
C THR A 8 -11.28 28.61 19.70
N GLY A 9 -12.45 28.61 19.06
CA GLY A 9 -12.86 27.80 17.91
C GLY A 9 -12.39 26.34 17.81
N SER A 10 -13.26 25.42 18.23
CA SER A 10 -13.31 24.07 17.66
C SER A 10 -14.51 24.01 16.71
N ASN A 11 -14.25 24.03 15.40
CA ASN A 11 -15.23 23.66 14.38
C ASN A 11 -14.76 22.38 13.66
N PRO A 12 -15.70 21.60 13.08
CA PRO A 12 -15.64 20.15 13.04
C PRO A 12 -14.75 19.59 11.92
N ASN A 13 -14.18 18.41 12.19
CA ASN A 13 -13.67 17.42 11.23
C ASN A 13 -13.62 17.88 9.77
N THR A 14 -12.50 18.50 9.37
CA THR A 14 -12.03 18.40 8.00
C THR A 14 -11.00 17.27 7.97
N PRO A 15 -11.20 16.20 7.17
CA PRO A 15 -10.21 15.15 7.03
C PRO A 15 -8.88 15.75 6.58
N SER A 16 -7.82 15.45 7.32
CA SER A 16 -6.47 15.94 7.05
C SER A 16 -6.01 15.52 5.64
N PRO A 17 -5.29 16.37 4.88
CA PRO A 17 -4.77 16.04 3.54
C PRO A 17 -3.76 14.87 3.53
N SER A 18 -3.34 14.38 4.71
CA SER A 18 -2.54 13.17 4.86
C SER A 18 -3.23 11.91 4.35
N THR A 19 -4.57 11.89 4.35
CA THR A 19 -5.37 10.74 3.88
C THR A 19 -5.28 10.59 2.36
N THR A 20 -5.06 11.69 1.62
CA THR A 20 -5.15 11.71 0.15
C THR A 20 -3.95 11.05 -0.54
N ALA A 21 -2.75 11.11 0.05
CA ALA A 21 -1.56 10.42 -0.47
C ALA A 21 -1.52 8.93 -0.08
N PHE A 22 -2.12 8.58 1.06
CA PHE A 22 -2.34 7.19 1.45
C PHE A 22 -3.44 6.53 0.60
N ASP A 23 -4.52 7.25 0.29
CA ASP A 23 -5.61 6.80 -0.59
C ASP A 23 -5.20 6.71 -2.08
N ALA A 24 -4.14 7.42 -2.46
CA ALA A 24 -3.51 7.28 -3.78
C ALA A 24 -2.70 5.98 -3.93
N LYS A 25 -2.39 5.29 -2.82
CA LYS A 25 -1.65 4.02 -2.81
C LYS A 25 -2.47 2.94 -3.54
N LEU A 26 -1.75 1.96 -4.09
CA LEU A 26 -2.35 0.74 -4.61
C LEU A 26 -3.21 0.09 -3.52
N ASP A 27 -4.41 -0.31 -3.91
CA ASP A 27 -5.34 -1.09 -3.08
C ASP A 27 -5.72 -2.38 -3.85
N ILE A 28 -6.53 -3.25 -3.22
CA ILE A 28 -6.96 -4.51 -3.84
C ILE A 28 -7.59 -4.28 -5.21
N ALA A 29 -8.50 -3.30 -5.34
CA ALA A 29 -9.26 -3.08 -6.55
C ALA A 29 -8.37 -2.56 -7.69
N LYS A 30 -7.56 -1.53 -7.43
CA LYS A 30 -6.62 -0.98 -8.41
C LYS A 30 -5.58 -2.01 -8.83
N SER A 31 -4.99 -2.73 -7.87
CA SER A 31 -3.97 -3.74 -8.16
C SER A 31 -4.54 -4.89 -8.98
N SER A 32 -5.75 -5.35 -8.63
CA SER A 32 -6.44 -6.39 -9.40
C SER A 32 -6.77 -5.94 -10.81
N LYS A 33 -7.23 -4.69 -10.97
CA LYS A 33 -7.51 -4.11 -12.28
C LYS A 33 -6.26 -4.08 -13.16
N THR A 34 -5.14 -3.59 -12.63
CA THR A 34 -3.88 -3.50 -13.38
C THR A 34 -3.40 -4.87 -13.83
N ILE A 35 -3.48 -5.88 -12.95
CA ILE A 35 -3.11 -7.26 -13.31
C ILE A 35 -4.07 -7.84 -14.36
N ALA A 36 -5.39 -7.65 -14.21
CA ALA A 36 -6.37 -8.13 -15.18
C ALA A 36 -6.18 -7.49 -16.57
N ASP A 37 -5.95 -6.19 -16.62
CA ASP A 37 -5.68 -5.46 -17.86
C ASP A 37 -4.38 -5.96 -18.52
N TYR A 38 -3.32 -6.21 -17.73
CA TYR A 38 -2.09 -6.82 -18.23
C TYR A 38 -2.31 -8.24 -18.77
N MET A 39 -3.08 -9.07 -18.08
CA MET A 39 -3.42 -10.42 -18.54
C MET A 39 -4.12 -10.37 -19.90
N ARG A 40 -5.11 -9.49 -20.06
CA ARG A 40 -5.83 -9.29 -21.32
C ARG A 40 -4.92 -8.83 -22.45
N GLN A 41 -4.08 -7.84 -22.19
CA GLN A 41 -3.14 -7.32 -23.20
C GLN A 41 -2.16 -8.40 -23.68
N ASN A 42 -1.85 -9.38 -22.83
CA ASN A 42 -0.96 -10.49 -23.14
C ASN A 42 -1.70 -11.78 -23.54
N GLY A 43 -3.02 -11.73 -23.76
CA GLY A 43 -3.83 -12.89 -24.14
C GLY A 43 -3.91 -14.01 -23.10
N LYS A 44 -3.61 -13.72 -21.83
CA LYS A 44 -3.66 -14.67 -20.71
C LYS A 44 -5.05 -14.66 -20.07
N GLN A 45 -5.59 -15.85 -19.84
CA GLN A 45 -6.89 -16.04 -19.17
C GLN A 45 -6.76 -16.31 -17.67
N ALA A 46 -5.59 -16.77 -17.23
CA ALA A 46 -5.30 -17.05 -15.84
C ALA A 46 -3.83 -16.73 -15.55
N ILE A 47 -3.54 -16.47 -14.28
CA ILE A 47 -2.20 -16.19 -13.78
C ILE A 47 -1.99 -16.93 -12.47
N THR A 48 -0.80 -17.52 -12.31
CA THR A 48 -0.44 -18.17 -11.05
C THR A 48 0.12 -17.17 -10.05
N LYS A 49 0.07 -17.51 -8.75
CA LYS A 49 0.74 -16.74 -7.70
C LYS A 49 2.24 -16.57 -7.97
N GLU A 50 2.89 -17.61 -8.50
CA GLU A 50 4.29 -17.54 -8.90
C GLU A 50 4.51 -16.58 -10.09
N GLN A 51 3.63 -16.58 -11.08
CA GLN A 51 3.70 -15.62 -12.19
C GLN A 51 3.49 -14.18 -11.69
N VAL A 52 2.56 -13.94 -10.77
CA VAL A 52 2.44 -12.64 -10.10
C VAL A 52 3.75 -12.29 -9.40
N ALA A 53 4.37 -13.24 -8.72
CA ALA A 53 5.66 -12.99 -8.08
C ALA A 53 6.79 -12.69 -9.08
N GLN A 54 6.77 -13.30 -10.26
CA GLN A 54 7.71 -12.99 -11.35
C GLN A 54 7.50 -11.57 -11.88
N LEU A 55 6.25 -11.13 -12.06
CA LEU A 55 5.93 -9.75 -12.48
C LEU A 55 6.44 -8.73 -11.45
N ALA A 56 6.25 -9.01 -10.17
CA ALA A 56 6.69 -8.12 -9.08
C ALA A 56 8.22 -7.95 -8.98
N ASN A 57 8.97 -8.95 -9.45
CA ASN A 57 10.42 -8.99 -9.46
C ASN A 57 11.02 -8.66 -10.83
N ASP A 58 10.20 -8.31 -11.83
CA ASP A 58 10.71 -7.95 -13.16
C ASP A 58 11.57 -6.68 -13.07
N THR A 59 12.80 -6.80 -13.56
CA THR A 59 13.75 -5.69 -13.72
C THR A 59 14.15 -5.50 -15.18
N SER A 60 13.53 -6.25 -16.09
CA SER A 60 13.87 -6.24 -17.52
C SER A 60 13.35 -5.01 -18.26
N GLY A 61 12.41 -4.27 -17.65
CA GLY A 61 11.74 -3.13 -18.25
C GLY A 61 10.67 -3.51 -19.29
N LYS A 62 10.40 -4.81 -19.46
CA LYS A 62 9.36 -5.33 -20.36
C LYS A 62 7.98 -5.30 -19.71
N VAL A 63 7.92 -5.49 -18.40
CA VAL A 63 6.68 -5.38 -17.63
C VAL A 63 6.47 -3.90 -17.29
N PRO A 64 5.31 -3.31 -17.60
CA PRO A 64 4.98 -1.94 -17.21
C PRO A 64 5.13 -1.72 -15.70
N SER A 65 5.64 -0.56 -15.29
CA SER A 65 5.95 -0.29 -13.88
C SER A 65 4.75 -0.37 -12.95
N ASP A 66 3.57 0.04 -13.43
CA ASP A 66 2.30 -0.10 -12.72
C ASP A 66 1.92 -1.57 -12.48
N VAL A 67 2.17 -2.46 -13.44
CA VAL A 67 1.97 -3.90 -13.31
C VAL A 67 2.96 -4.50 -12.30
N VAL A 68 4.22 -4.08 -12.33
CA VAL A 68 5.22 -4.49 -11.33
C VAL A 68 4.75 -4.09 -9.93
N GLU A 69 4.31 -2.85 -9.74
CA GLU A 69 3.84 -2.36 -8.44
C GLU A 69 2.54 -3.04 -7.97
N ALA A 70 1.59 -3.30 -8.87
CA ALA A 70 0.38 -4.06 -8.57
C ALA A 70 0.69 -5.51 -8.19
N ALA A 71 1.66 -6.14 -8.87
CA ALA A 71 2.13 -7.48 -8.52
C ALA A 71 2.85 -7.50 -7.16
N ARG A 72 3.66 -6.48 -6.85
CA ARG A 72 4.27 -6.30 -5.52
C ARG A 72 3.22 -6.11 -4.43
N TYR A 73 2.13 -5.41 -4.71
CA TYR A 73 1.00 -5.33 -3.80
C TYR A 73 0.45 -6.72 -3.47
N MET A 74 0.17 -7.54 -4.49
CA MET A 74 -0.30 -8.91 -4.29
C MET A 74 0.71 -9.81 -3.55
N GLN A 75 2.02 -9.56 -3.69
CA GLN A 75 3.04 -10.27 -2.90
C GLN A 75 3.02 -9.89 -1.42
N ARG A 76 2.80 -8.61 -1.10
CA ARG A 76 2.71 -8.15 0.30
C ARG A 76 1.43 -8.61 0.98
N HIS A 77 0.37 -8.83 0.21
CA HIS A 77 -0.93 -9.29 0.68
C HIS A 77 -1.28 -10.67 0.08
N PRO A 78 -0.59 -11.75 0.49
CA PRO A 78 -0.80 -13.08 -0.09
C PRO A 78 -2.22 -13.61 0.15
N ASP A 79 -2.88 -13.16 1.21
CA ASP A 79 -4.28 -13.43 1.56
C ASP A 79 -5.26 -12.79 0.56
N VAL A 80 -4.90 -11.65 -0.03
CA VAL A 80 -5.69 -11.03 -1.10
C VAL A 80 -5.69 -11.92 -2.33
N PHE A 81 -4.53 -12.41 -2.78
CA PHE A 81 -4.48 -13.33 -3.92
C PHE A 81 -5.34 -14.58 -3.67
N THR A 82 -5.18 -15.22 -2.52
CA THR A 82 -5.97 -16.40 -2.16
C THR A 82 -7.47 -16.10 -2.12
N ALA A 83 -7.89 -14.94 -1.60
CA ALA A 83 -9.31 -14.57 -1.58
C ALA A 83 -9.87 -14.29 -2.98
N ILE A 84 -9.06 -13.77 -3.90
CA ILE A 84 -9.41 -13.58 -5.31
C ILE A 84 -9.54 -14.95 -6.00
N GLU A 85 -8.55 -15.81 -5.82
CA GLU A 85 -8.48 -17.16 -6.37
C GLU A 85 -9.68 -18.01 -5.97
N THR A 86 -10.00 -18.06 -4.68
CA THR A 86 -11.08 -18.92 -4.16
C THR A 86 -12.47 -18.30 -4.29
N HIS A 87 -12.63 -17.26 -5.12
CA HIS A 87 -13.91 -16.54 -5.24
C HIS A 87 -15.01 -17.42 -5.85
N ASP A 88 -14.69 -18.13 -6.92
CA ASP A 88 -15.63 -18.93 -7.70
C ASP A 88 -15.60 -20.42 -7.30
N VAL A 89 -14.41 -20.98 -7.13
CA VAL A 89 -14.21 -22.37 -6.70
C VAL A 89 -13.55 -22.39 -5.33
N ALA A 90 -14.18 -23.10 -4.39
CA ALA A 90 -13.58 -23.32 -3.08
C ALA A 90 -12.38 -24.26 -3.20
N GLY A 91 -11.16 -23.70 -3.10
CA GLY A 91 -9.90 -24.44 -3.12
C GLY A 91 -8.79 -23.57 -3.72
N ALA A 92 -7.65 -23.51 -3.03
CA ALA A 92 -6.48 -22.78 -3.54
C ALA A 92 -5.55 -23.75 -4.28
N ASP A 93 -5.36 -23.54 -5.58
CA ASP A 93 -4.41 -24.22 -6.48
C ASP A 93 -3.30 -23.27 -7.01
N ASP A 94 -3.17 -22.09 -6.39
CA ASP A 94 -2.32 -20.96 -6.76
C ASP A 94 -2.58 -20.41 -8.18
N LEU A 95 -3.75 -20.67 -8.79
CA LEU A 95 -4.13 -20.22 -10.14
C LEU A 95 -5.44 -19.44 -10.11
N SER A 96 -5.41 -18.19 -10.56
CA SER A 96 -6.60 -17.36 -10.61
C SER A 96 -6.91 -16.85 -12.02
N GLY A 97 -8.18 -16.96 -12.42
CA GLY A 97 -8.69 -16.48 -13.69
C GLY A 97 -8.80 -14.96 -13.75
N VAL A 98 -8.72 -14.39 -14.95
CA VAL A 98 -8.88 -12.94 -15.17
C VAL A 98 -10.20 -12.41 -14.62
N TRP A 99 -11.28 -13.21 -14.66
CA TRP A 99 -12.59 -12.84 -14.13
C TRP A 99 -12.58 -12.61 -12.61
N ASN A 100 -11.67 -13.26 -11.87
CA ASN A 100 -11.64 -13.20 -10.41
C ASN A 100 -10.96 -11.89 -10.03
N PHE A 101 -9.92 -11.51 -10.79
CA PHE A 101 -9.34 -10.19 -10.72
C PHE A 101 -10.32 -9.08 -11.13
N ASP A 102 -11.21 -9.30 -12.11
CA ASP A 102 -12.25 -8.30 -12.44
C ASP A 102 -13.27 -8.12 -11.32
N TRP A 103 -13.68 -9.22 -10.70
CA TRP A 103 -14.53 -9.19 -9.52
C TRP A 103 -13.88 -8.38 -8.40
N ALA A 104 -12.61 -8.65 -8.11
CA ALA A 104 -11.85 -7.91 -7.11
C ALA A 104 -11.66 -6.43 -7.50
N ALA A 105 -11.39 -6.15 -8.77
CA ALA A 105 -11.29 -4.80 -9.34
C ALA A 105 -12.60 -4.00 -9.22
N SER A 106 -13.74 -4.69 -9.28
CA SER A 106 -15.07 -4.10 -9.10
C SER A 106 -15.43 -3.92 -7.63
N GLY A 107 -14.51 -4.19 -6.71
CA GLY A 107 -14.69 -4.06 -5.27
C GLY A 107 -15.23 -5.32 -4.59
N GLY A 108 -15.09 -6.50 -5.20
CA GLY A 108 -15.58 -7.78 -4.68
C GLY A 108 -15.11 -8.10 -3.25
N LEU A 109 -13.90 -7.66 -2.88
CA LEU A 109 -13.35 -7.82 -1.53
C LEU A 109 -13.64 -6.64 -0.60
N LYS A 110 -14.26 -5.56 -1.07
CA LYS A 110 -14.44 -4.34 -0.27
C LYS A 110 -15.28 -4.62 0.97
N GLY A 111 -14.77 -4.25 2.14
CA GLY A 111 -15.44 -4.44 3.43
C GLY A 111 -15.37 -5.86 3.98
N THR A 112 -14.70 -6.78 3.29
CA THR A 112 -14.40 -8.12 3.83
C THR A 112 -13.29 -8.04 4.89
N PRO A 113 -13.13 -9.09 5.73
CA PRO A 113 -11.98 -9.20 6.62
C PRO A 113 -10.64 -9.08 5.88
N THR A 114 -10.52 -9.65 4.67
CA THR A 114 -9.31 -9.55 3.84
C THR A 114 -8.98 -8.11 3.47
N ASP A 115 -9.97 -7.31 3.07
CA ASP A 115 -9.76 -5.88 2.77
C ASP A 115 -9.38 -5.08 4.02
N ALA A 116 -9.99 -5.37 5.17
CA ALA A 116 -9.61 -4.74 6.43
C ALA A 116 -8.16 -5.08 6.83
N ILE A 117 -7.77 -6.36 6.73
CA ILE A 117 -6.43 -6.84 7.06
C ILE A 117 -5.39 -6.21 6.13
N ALA A 118 -5.64 -6.20 4.81
CA ALA A 118 -4.73 -5.58 3.84
C ALA A 118 -4.51 -4.09 4.14
N ARG A 119 -5.58 -3.34 4.43
CA ARG A 119 -5.47 -1.92 4.82
C ARG A 119 -4.73 -1.70 6.15
N MET A 120 -4.95 -2.59 7.12
CA MET A 120 -4.23 -2.53 8.40
C MET A 120 -2.73 -2.77 8.20
N GLN A 121 -2.36 -3.77 7.40
CA GLN A 121 -0.97 -4.04 7.02
C GLN A 121 -0.35 -2.84 6.30
N ASP A 122 -1.05 -2.26 5.31
CA ASP A 122 -0.61 -1.08 4.59
C ASP A 122 -0.36 0.13 5.51
N THR A 123 -1.23 0.32 6.50
CA THR A 123 -1.12 1.39 7.50
C THR A 123 0.08 1.14 8.41
N PHE A 124 0.28 -0.10 8.84
CA PHE A 124 1.40 -0.48 9.71
C PHE A 124 2.75 -0.31 9.00
N ASP A 125 2.86 -0.77 7.76
CA ASP A 125 4.07 -0.59 6.94
C ASP A 125 4.38 0.89 6.74
N TYR A 126 3.35 1.70 6.48
CA TYR A 126 3.50 3.15 6.37
C TYR A 126 4.00 3.77 7.69
N ALA A 127 3.46 3.35 8.83
CA ALA A 127 3.88 3.82 10.14
C ALA A 127 5.35 3.42 10.45
N ILE A 128 5.77 2.21 10.07
CA ILE A 128 7.17 1.77 10.20
C ILE A 128 8.08 2.65 9.34
N ALA A 129 7.74 2.85 8.06
CA ALA A 129 8.54 3.67 7.16
C ALA A 129 8.71 5.11 7.67
N LYS A 130 7.63 5.70 8.19
CA LYS A 130 7.68 7.03 8.82
C LYS A 130 8.49 7.04 10.11
N SER A 131 8.39 6.01 10.94
CA SER A 131 9.18 5.90 12.17
C SER A 131 10.68 5.77 11.90
N ALA A 132 11.06 5.01 10.87
CA ALA A 132 12.44 4.91 10.42
C ALA A 132 12.97 6.27 9.93
N GLN A 133 12.19 6.98 9.11
CA GLN A 133 12.54 8.33 8.65
C GLN A 133 12.74 9.32 9.80
N ILE A 134 11.86 9.29 10.81
CA ILE A 134 11.99 10.15 12.01
C ILE A 134 13.28 9.82 12.77
N THR A 135 13.61 8.55 12.90
CA THR A 135 14.84 8.12 13.60
C THR A 135 16.09 8.59 12.86
N GLU A 136 16.11 8.50 11.53
CA GLU A 136 17.19 9.00 10.69
C GLU A 136 17.37 10.52 10.85
N ILE A 137 16.29 11.28 10.72
CA ILE A 137 16.30 12.75 10.88
C ILE A 137 16.79 13.12 12.28
N THR A 138 16.27 12.47 13.32
CA THR A 138 16.63 12.77 14.71
C THR A 138 18.10 12.47 14.97
N THR A 139 18.63 11.39 14.38
CA THR A 139 20.04 11.02 14.50
C THR A 139 20.94 12.02 13.78
N ALA A 140 20.58 12.41 12.56
CA ALA A 140 21.31 13.42 11.79
C ALA A 140 21.32 14.77 12.52
N SER A 141 20.16 15.26 12.98
CA SER A 141 20.07 16.51 13.74
C SER A 141 20.87 16.47 15.04
N LYS A 142 20.90 15.33 15.75
CA LYS A 142 21.73 15.18 16.95
C LYS A 142 23.22 15.25 16.61
N ALA A 143 23.66 14.62 15.52
CA ALA A 143 25.05 14.67 15.07
C ALA A 143 25.49 16.09 14.65
N GLU A 144 24.61 16.83 13.95
CA GLU A 144 24.85 18.23 13.58
C GLU A 144 24.93 19.15 14.81
N LEU A 145 24.03 18.96 15.79
CA LEU A 145 24.03 19.70 17.05
C LEU A 145 25.26 19.41 17.92
N ASP A 146 25.78 18.18 17.89
CA ASP A 146 27.00 17.82 18.63
C ASP A 146 28.25 18.39 17.97
N SER A 147 28.32 18.32 16.63
CA SER A 147 29.42 18.89 15.83
C SER A 147 29.53 20.42 15.99
N THR A 148 28.40 21.11 16.14
CA THR A 148 28.37 22.56 16.37
C THR A 148 28.65 22.96 17.83
N LYS A 149 28.58 22.02 18.78
CA LYS A 149 28.89 22.23 20.20
C LYS A 149 30.30 21.84 20.60
N GLN A 150 31.07 21.19 19.70
CA GLN A 150 32.50 21.02 19.90
C GLN A 150 33.21 22.38 19.89
N ARG A 151 33.47 22.91 21.09
CA ARG A 151 34.29 24.10 21.31
C ARG A 151 35.72 23.83 20.80
N PRO A 152 36.35 24.74 20.01
CA PRO A 152 37.76 24.59 19.67
C PRO A 152 38.57 24.54 20.97
N SER A 153 39.34 23.48 21.14
CA SER A 153 40.32 23.41 22.23
C SER A 153 41.54 24.21 21.80
N ASN A 154 41.64 25.47 22.22
CA ASN A 154 42.88 26.24 22.23
C ASN A 154 42.80 27.36 23.28
#